data_AF-A0A9J6GZK9-F1
#
_entry.id   AF-A0A9J6GZK9-F1
#
_cell.length_a   1.000
_cell.length_b   1.000
_cell.length_c   1.000
_cell.angle_alpha   90.00
_cell.angle_beta   90.00
_cell.angle_gamma   90.00
#
_symmetry.space_group_name_H-M   'P 1'
#
loop_
_entity.id
_entity.type
_entity.pdbx_description
1 polymer ?
#
loop_
_entity_poly.entity_id
_entity_poly.type
_entity_poly.pdbx_seq_one_letter_code
_entity_poly.pdbx_strand_id
1 'polypeptide(L)'
;MHWYTLYAAICFSFFLWFETDVVIRHAINLSDTHRLFTKSLLVLLHVVVILKACGNFISMILGGRKILEFLEKAEAFEKEIGIPSCLCCSQKGYFLTDITGLVTFGAYFISYTAALFHQEQKLDDDGRLSESDIALRVCGLFAGILFYAYDGLNFTALRHSAQVLESYVMFLKGRIDDCVGRKLVGCEKEAALKVQTMRLQLCTVLELKNAMNAIWDKSVVLSSTGLILVTCISLYTVITEGVRRTELWIAIGYSAFSCFEFFQLARVSQCLSNAVSTLFAENNSHPVKRYCHLTSSGDIPQKFRTTGDSV
;
A
#
# COMPACT_ATOMS: atom_id res chain seq x y z
N MET A 1 20.45 -11.64 -15.02
CA MET A 1 19.90 -10.28 -15.21
C MET A 1 19.35 -10.18 -16.63
N HIS A 2 18.16 -10.69 -16.93
CA HIS A 2 16.80 -10.20 -16.61
C HIS A 2 16.30 -9.17 -17.63
N TRP A 3 15.85 -9.66 -18.78
CA TRP A 3 15.12 -8.89 -19.80
C TRP A 3 14.02 -7.99 -19.21
N TYR A 4 13.37 -8.42 -18.14
CA TYR A 4 12.39 -7.63 -17.39
C TYR A 4 12.97 -6.38 -16.71
N THR A 5 14.17 -6.46 -16.12
CA THR A 5 14.83 -5.30 -15.49
C THR A 5 15.28 -4.30 -16.55
N LEU A 6 15.79 -4.80 -17.68
CA LEU A 6 16.17 -3.96 -18.82
C LEU A 6 14.94 -3.27 -19.44
N TYR A 7 13.86 -4.02 -19.65
CA TYR A 7 12.58 -3.50 -20.13
C TYR A 7 12.04 -2.40 -19.21
N ALA A 8 12.00 -2.65 -17.90
CA ALA A 8 11.55 -1.66 -16.92
C ALA A 8 12.43 -0.40 -16.92
N ALA A 9 13.75 -0.53 -17.10
CA ALA A 9 14.67 0.60 -17.19
C ALA A 9 14.47 1.41 -18.48
N ILE A 10 14.21 0.75 -19.61
CA ILE A 10 13.91 1.41 -20.89
C ILE A 10 12.58 2.17 -20.81
N CYS A 11 11.53 1.53 -20.29
CA CYS A 11 10.24 2.18 -20.07
C CYS A 11 10.36 3.39 -19.14
N PHE A 12 11.11 3.26 -18.05
CA PHE A 12 11.34 4.36 -17.12
C PHE A 12 12.13 5.51 -17.77
N SER A 13 13.15 5.19 -18.57
CA SER A 13 13.93 6.19 -19.31
C SER A 13 13.09 6.93 -20.34
N PHE A 14 12.20 6.21 -21.05
CA PHE A 14 11.24 6.82 -21.96
C PHE A 14 10.28 7.78 -21.23
N PHE A 15 9.72 7.34 -20.10
CA PHE A 15 8.86 8.18 -19.26
C PHE A 15 9.59 9.44 -18.80
N LEU A 16 10.81 9.31 -18.27
CA LEU A 16 11.62 10.45 -17.84
C LEU A 16 11.93 11.41 -18.98
N TRP A 17 12.31 10.89 -20.14
CA TRP A 17 12.59 11.69 -21.32
C TRP A 17 11.34 12.49 -21.74
N PHE A 18 10.18 11.83 -21.81
CA PHE A 18 8.92 12.47 -22.19
C PHE A 18 8.49 13.56 -21.20
N GLU A 19 8.47 13.27 -19.89
CA GLU A 19 8.11 14.26 -18.87
C GLU A 19 9.10 15.43 -18.82
N THR A 20 10.40 15.16 -19.02
CA THR A 20 11.42 16.21 -19.06
C THR A 20 11.23 17.10 -20.30
N ASP A 21 10.91 16.52 -21.46
CA ASP A 21 10.58 17.28 -22.68
C ASP A 21 9.35 18.17 -22.46
N VAL A 22 8.29 17.64 -21.82
CA VAL A 22 7.11 18.42 -21.44
C VAL A 22 7.46 19.58 -20.52
N VAL A 23 8.27 19.33 -19.48
CA VAL A 23 8.76 20.38 -18.56
C VAL A 23 9.54 21.46 -19.31
N ILE A 24 10.48 21.07 -20.18
CA ILE A 24 11.30 22.00 -20.95
C ILE A 24 10.44 22.87 -21.86
N ARG A 25 9.46 22.29 -22.58
CA ARG A 25 8.54 23.06 -23.44
C ARG A 25 7.71 24.06 -22.64
N HIS A 26 7.22 23.69 -21.46
CA HIS A 26 6.48 24.60 -20.59
C HIS A 26 7.38 25.68 -19.97
N ALA A 27 8.61 25.31 -19.57
CA ALA A 27 9.64 26.20 -19.03
C ALA A 27 10.10 27.27 -20.03
N ILE A 28 10.30 26.90 -21.29
CA ILE A 28 10.68 27.84 -22.35
C ILE A 28 9.54 28.83 -22.64
N ASN A 29 8.28 28.36 -22.58
CA ASN A 29 7.10 29.20 -22.76
C ASN A 29 6.74 30.08 -21.54
N LEU A 30 7.54 30.07 -20.45
CA LEU A 30 7.35 30.97 -19.30
C LEU A 30 7.75 32.41 -19.56
N SER A 31 8.36 32.76 -20.70
CA SER A 31 8.85 34.13 -20.98
C SER A 31 7.74 35.20 -21.06
N ASP A 32 6.47 34.83 -21.24
CA ASP A 32 5.35 35.79 -21.27
C ASP A 32 4.84 36.19 -19.86
N THR A 33 4.89 37.49 -19.58
CA THR A 33 4.87 38.13 -18.25
C THR A 33 3.55 38.06 -17.48
N HIS A 34 2.41 37.77 -18.11
CA HIS A 34 1.10 37.88 -17.45
C HIS A 34 0.63 36.63 -16.67
N ARG A 35 1.34 35.49 -16.73
CA ARG A 35 0.94 34.22 -16.05
C ARG A 35 2.09 33.43 -15.41
N LEU A 36 3.17 34.11 -15.00
CA LEU A 36 4.40 33.47 -14.50
C LEU A 36 4.17 32.53 -13.30
N PHE A 37 3.42 32.97 -12.29
CA PHE A 37 3.17 32.15 -11.09
C PHE A 37 2.39 30.87 -11.39
N THR A 38 1.36 30.96 -12.23
CA THR A 38 0.55 29.80 -12.57
C THR A 38 1.31 28.80 -13.46
N LYS A 39 2.14 29.31 -14.39
CA LYS A 39 3.01 28.45 -15.20
C LYS A 39 4.11 27.79 -14.35
N SER A 40 4.64 28.47 -13.33
CA SER A 40 5.64 27.87 -12.43
C SER A 40 5.04 26.78 -11.54
N LEU A 41 3.78 26.92 -11.13
CA LEU A 41 3.03 25.85 -10.44
C LEU A 41 2.83 24.61 -11.31
N LEU A 42 2.59 24.79 -12.61
CA LEU A 42 2.47 23.67 -13.56
C LEU A 42 3.80 22.96 -13.76
N VAL A 43 4.91 23.69 -13.89
CA VAL A 43 6.26 23.10 -13.89
C VAL A 43 6.53 22.35 -12.59
N LEU A 44 6.17 22.93 -11.44
CA LEU A 44 6.33 22.29 -10.14
C LEU A 44 5.53 20.97 -10.05
N LEU A 45 4.32 20.93 -10.62
CA LEU A 45 3.51 19.71 -10.70
C LEU A 45 4.25 18.57 -11.41
N HIS A 46 4.78 18.82 -12.61
CA HIS A 46 5.55 17.83 -13.36
C HIS A 46 6.83 17.41 -12.64
N VAL A 47 7.54 18.35 -12.01
CA VAL A 47 8.73 18.03 -11.21
C VAL A 47 8.38 17.11 -10.04
N VAL A 48 7.28 17.36 -9.34
CA VAL A 48 6.79 16.49 -8.25
C VAL A 48 6.46 15.09 -8.78
N VAL A 49 5.79 15.00 -9.93
CA VAL A 49 5.47 13.74 -10.61
C VAL A 49 6.75 12.95 -10.94
N ILE A 50 7.75 13.59 -11.54
CA ILE A 50 9.04 12.98 -11.87
C ILE A 50 9.74 12.48 -10.61
N LEU A 51 9.83 13.32 -9.57
CA LEU A 51 10.48 12.95 -8.31
C LEU A 51 9.80 11.74 -7.65
N LYS A 52 8.47 11.71 -7.65
CA LYS A 52 7.68 10.59 -7.12
C LYS A 52 7.97 9.29 -7.88
N ALA A 53 7.93 9.34 -9.21
CA ALA A 53 8.24 8.18 -10.06
C ALA A 53 9.69 7.69 -9.85
N CYS A 54 10.66 8.59 -9.76
CA CYS A 54 12.06 8.27 -9.42
C CYS A 54 12.18 7.57 -8.06
N GLY A 55 11.56 8.13 -7.02
CA GLY A 55 11.61 7.53 -5.68
C GLY A 55 10.94 6.16 -5.62
N ASN A 56 9.85 5.96 -6.36
CA ASN A 56 9.17 4.68 -6.49
C ASN A 56 10.02 3.65 -7.24
N PHE A 57 10.63 4.03 -8.36
CA PHE A 57 11.51 3.17 -9.14
C PHE A 57 12.77 2.75 -8.35
N ILE A 58 13.40 3.69 -7.65
CA ILE A 58 14.54 3.42 -6.77
C ILE A 58 14.14 2.49 -5.63
N SER A 59 12.99 2.72 -5.01
CA SER A 59 12.46 1.84 -3.96
C SER A 59 12.23 0.42 -4.47
N MET A 60 11.74 0.26 -5.70
CA MET A 60 11.55 -1.06 -6.32
C MET A 60 12.88 -1.77 -6.59
N ILE A 61 13.89 -1.06 -7.12
CA ILE A 61 15.22 -1.63 -7.40
C ILE A 61 15.91 -2.03 -6.10
N LEU A 62 15.99 -1.12 -5.13
CA LEU A 62 16.70 -1.37 -3.87
C LEU A 62 15.92 -2.31 -2.94
N GLY A 63 14.59 -2.31 -3.05
CA GLY A 63 13.68 -3.12 -2.24
C GLY A 63 13.44 -4.53 -2.78
N GLY A 64 13.73 -4.80 -4.06
CA GLY A 64 13.39 -6.08 -4.72
C GLY A 64 13.85 -7.33 -3.94
N ARG A 65 15.08 -7.33 -3.40
CA ARG A 65 15.58 -8.44 -2.58
C ARG A 65 14.82 -8.59 -1.27
N LYS A 66 14.52 -7.47 -0.61
CA LYS A 66 13.76 -7.45 0.65
C LYS A 66 12.31 -7.88 0.45
N ILE A 67 11.71 -7.54 -0.71
CA ILE A 67 10.37 -8.00 -1.09
C ILE A 67 10.38 -9.52 -1.24
N LEU A 68 11.39 -10.09 -1.90
CA LEU A 68 11.52 -11.53 -2.02
C LEU A 68 11.69 -12.20 -0.64
N GLU A 69 12.58 -11.69 0.20
CA GLU A 69 12.77 -12.18 1.58
C GLU A 69 11.47 -12.10 2.40
N PHE A 70 10.67 -11.03 2.22
CA PHE A 70 9.35 -10.90 2.84
C PHE A 70 8.37 -11.98 2.35
N LEU A 71 8.30 -12.21 1.04
CA LEU A 71 7.41 -13.22 0.46
C LEU A 71 7.77 -14.63 0.90
N GLU A 72 9.06 -14.98 0.91
CA GLU A 72 9.54 -16.29 1.40
C GLU A 72 9.18 -16.50 2.88
N LYS A 73 9.34 -15.45 3.70
CA LYS A 73 8.97 -15.49 5.12
C LYS A 73 7.47 -15.60 5.32
N ALA A 74 6.66 -14.92 4.50
CA ALA A 74 5.21 -15.01 4.53
C ALA A 74 4.73 -16.43 4.13
N GLU A 75 5.30 -17.02 3.08
CA GLU A 75 4.99 -18.38 2.64
C GLU A 75 5.32 -19.43 3.72
N ALA A 76 6.50 -19.30 4.34
CA ALA A 76 6.89 -20.19 5.44
C ALA A 76 5.91 -20.09 6.62
N PHE A 77 5.48 -18.86 6.95
CA PHE A 77 4.50 -18.63 8.00
C PHE A 77 3.14 -19.23 7.67
N GLU A 78 2.62 -19.04 6.46
CA GLU A 78 1.34 -19.63 6.02
C GLU A 78 1.32 -21.16 6.15
N LYS A 79 2.43 -21.81 5.78
CA LYS A 79 2.60 -23.27 5.94
C LYS A 79 2.59 -23.69 7.40
N GLU A 80 3.19 -22.90 8.29
CA GLU A 80 3.25 -23.19 9.73
C GLU A 80 1.87 -23.07 10.40
N ILE A 81 1.10 -22.03 10.09
CA ILE A 81 -0.19 -21.78 10.74
C ILE A 81 -1.34 -22.57 10.13
N GLY A 82 -1.14 -23.17 8.95
CA GLY A 82 -2.10 -24.04 8.28
C GLY A 82 -3.36 -23.29 7.83
N ILE A 83 -3.21 -22.04 7.37
CA ILE A 83 -4.34 -21.31 6.77
C ILE A 83 -4.85 -22.14 5.58
N PRO A 84 -6.14 -22.48 5.51
CA PRO A 84 -6.69 -23.19 4.37
C PRO A 84 -6.56 -22.30 3.13
N SER A 85 -5.71 -22.72 2.20
CA SER A 85 -5.43 -22.04 0.92
C SER A 85 -6.57 -22.15 -0.10
N CYS A 86 -7.83 -22.13 0.37
CA CYS A 86 -9.00 -22.03 -0.51
C CYS A 86 -8.95 -20.68 -1.24
N LEU A 87 -8.49 -20.74 -2.49
CA LEU A 87 -8.54 -19.65 -3.48
C LEU A 87 -9.92 -18.97 -3.48
N CYS A 88 -10.98 -19.76 -3.31
CA CYS A 88 -12.38 -19.38 -3.26
C CYS A 88 -12.77 -18.36 -2.16
N CYS A 89 -12.22 -18.48 -0.95
CA CYS A 89 -12.57 -17.64 0.20
C CYS A 89 -11.65 -16.42 0.30
N SER A 90 -10.39 -16.57 -0.10
CA SER A 90 -9.41 -15.49 -0.15
C SER A 90 -9.76 -14.49 -1.27
N GLN A 91 -10.02 -14.95 -2.50
CA GLN A 91 -10.17 -14.06 -3.67
C GLN A 91 -11.30 -13.03 -3.61
N LYS A 92 -12.43 -13.31 -2.95
CA LYS A 92 -13.61 -12.42 -3.05
C LYS A 92 -13.35 -11.00 -2.51
N GLY A 93 -12.57 -10.87 -1.43
CA GLY A 93 -12.24 -9.57 -0.84
C GLY A 93 -11.20 -8.80 -1.67
N TYR A 94 -10.17 -9.49 -2.16
CA TYR A 94 -9.13 -8.90 -3.00
C TYR A 94 -9.71 -8.47 -4.36
N PHE A 95 -10.50 -9.33 -5.00
CA PHE A 95 -11.11 -9.10 -6.31
C PHE A 95 -11.98 -7.84 -6.35
N LEU A 96 -12.80 -7.60 -5.32
CA LEU A 96 -13.66 -6.41 -5.27
C LEU A 96 -12.83 -5.12 -5.12
N THR A 97 -11.75 -5.19 -4.33
CA THR A 97 -10.84 -4.06 -4.11
C THR A 97 -10.03 -3.76 -5.39
N ASP A 98 -9.68 -4.80 -6.14
CA ASP A 98 -8.94 -4.69 -7.41
C ASP A 98 -9.82 -4.18 -8.54
N ILE A 99 -11.08 -4.61 -8.62
CA ILE A 99 -12.07 -4.02 -9.53
C ILE A 99 -12.24 -2.54 -9.22
N THR A 100 -12.34 -2.16 -7.95
CA THR A 100 -12.55 -0.76 -7.59
C THR A 100 -11.37 0.11 -8.03
N GLY A 101 -10.14 -0.35 -7.80
CA GLY A 101 -8.92 0.31 -8.27
C GLY A 101 -8.80 0.35 -9.80
N LEU A 102 -9.23 -0.71 -10.48
CA LEU A 102 -9.25 -0.78 -11.95
C LEU A 102 -10.30 0.17 -12.54
N VAL A 103 -11.47 0.30 -11.90
CA VAL A 103 -12.54 1.22 -12.31
C VAL A 103 -12.13 2.67 -12.09
N THR A 104 -11.53 3.00 -10.94
CA THR A 104 -11.02 4.36 -10.69
C THR A 104 -9.86 4.71 -11.62
N PHE A 105 -8.98 3.76 -11.91
CA PHE A 105 -7.96 3.93 -12.95
C PHE A 105 -8.59 4.13 -14.33
N GLY A 106 -9.54 3.29 -14.71
CA GLY A 106 -10.25 3.40 -15.99
C GLY A 106 -10.95 4.74 -16.15
N ALA A 107 -11.61 5.23 -15.09
CA ALA A 107 -12.23 6.55 -15.07
C ALA A 107 -11.20 7.68 -15.23
N TYR A 108 -10.07 7.61 -14.52
CA TYR A 108 -8.96 8.55 -14.68
C TYR A 108 -8.39 8.51 -16.10
N PHE A 109 -8.13 7.33 -16.64
CA PHE A 109 -7.54 7.13 -17.96
C PHE A 109 -8.46 7.63 -19.08
N ILE A 110 -9.76 7.34 -18.99
CA ILE A 110 -10.77 7.88 -19.91
C ILE A 110 -10.82 9.41 -19.82
N SER A 111 -10.75 9.98 -18.61
CA SER A 111 -10.74 11.44 -18.43
C SER A 111 -9.46 12.08 -18.99
N TYR A 112 -8.30 11.45 -18.78
CA TYR A 112 -7.00 11.87 -19.30
C TYR A 112 -6.97 11.83 -20.83
N THR A 113 -7.42 10.73 -21.43
CA THR A 113 -7.51 10.59 -22.88
C THR A 113 -8.48 11.61 -23.48
N ALA A 114 -9.68 11.76 -22.91
CA ALA A 114 -10.65 12.77 -23.36
C ALA A 114 -10.10 14.20 -23.27
N ALA A 115 -9.34 14.51 -22.22
CA ALA A 115 -8.67 15.80 -22.06
C ALA A 115 -7.60 16.02 -23.14
N LEU A 116 -6.73 15.02 -23.40
CA LEU A 116 -5.75 15.09 -24.48
C LEU A 116 -6.41 15.35 -25.85
N PHE A 117 -7.50 14.65 -26.16
CA PHE A 117 -8.23 14.84 -27.42
C PHE A 117 -8.93 16.21 -27.52
N HIS A 118 -9.46 16.74 -26.41
CA HIS A 118 -10.15 18.02 -26.41
C HIS A 118 -9.21 19.24 -26.47
N GLN A 119 -7.98 19.14 -25.92
CA GLN A 119 -7.00 20.23 -25.92
C GLN A 119 -6.59 20.65 -27.35
N GLU A 120 -6.50 19.69 -28.27
CA GLU A 120 -6.00 19.92 -29.63
C GLU A 120 -7.10 20.22 -30.66
N GLN A 121 -8.35 19.78 -30.45
CA GLN A 121 -9.49 20.24 -31.27
C GLN A 121 -9.67 21.77 -31.26
N LYS A 122 -9.15 22.46 -30.24
CA LYS A 122 -9.12 23.94 -30.17
C LYS A 122 -7.89 24.58 -30.81
N LEU A 123 -6.85 23.81 -31.11
CA LEU A 123 -5.63 24.27 -31.78
C LEU A 123 -5.68 24.02 -33.30
N ASP A 124 -6.49 23.05 -33.74
CA ASP A 124 -6.54 22.55 -35.12
C ASP A 124 -7.71 23.15 -35.92
N ASP A 125 -7.84 24.49 -35.91
CA ASP A 125 -8.81 25.23 -36.74
C ASP A 125 -8.45 25.21 -38.25
N ASP A 126 -7.28 24.66 -38.61
CA ASP A 126 -6.78 24.48 -39.99
C ASP A 126 -6.96 23.05 -40.55
N GLY A 127 -7.58 22.13 -39.79
CA GLY A 127 -8.12 20.86 -40.30
C GLY A 127 -7.09 19.83 -40.79
N ARG A 128 -5.80 19.96 -40.47
CA ARG A 128 -4.75 18.99 -40.83
C ARG A 128 -3.88 18.67 -39.62
N LEU A 129 -4.26 17.59 -38.94
CA LEU A 129 -3.42 16.89 -37.98
C LEU A 129 -2.05 16.54 -38.58
N SER A 130 -0.98 17.10 -38.02
CA SER A 130 0.39 16.74 -38.39
C SER A 130 0.74 15.35 -37.86
N GLU A 131 1.57 14.60 -38.60
CA GLU A 131 2.10 13.29 -38.15
C GLU A 131 2.86 13.41 -36.83
N SER A 132 3.50 14.56 -36.57
CA SER A 132 4.17 14.86 -35.31
C SER A 132 3.22 14.85 -34.12
N ASP A 133 1.99 15.32 -34.31
CA ASP A 133 1.01 15.49 -33.24
C ASP A 133 0.39 14.13 -32.90
N ILE A 134 0.16 13.29 -33.92
CA ILE A 134 -0.24 11.89 -33.73
C ILE A 134 0.83 11.12 -32.95
N ALA A 135 2.11 11.28 -33.29
CA ALA A 135 3.21 10.65 -32.58
C ALA A 135 3.29 11.10 -31.11
N LEU A 136 3.12 12.41 -30.86
CA LEU A 136 3.11 12.98 -29.51
C LEU A 136 1.94 12.43 -28.67
N ARG A 137 0.75 12.26 -29.27
CA ARG A 137 -0.42 11.64 -28.61
C ARG A 137 -0.14 10.22 -28.15
N VAL A 138 0.40 9.40 -29.05
CA VAL A 138 0.71 8.00 -28.72
C VAL A 138 1.77 7.95 -27.60
N CYS A 139 2.78 8.81 -27.67
CA CYS A 139 3.80 8.92 -26.62
C CYS A 139 3.20 9.37 -25.28
N GLY A 140 2.31 10.37 -25.27
CA GLY A 140 1.63 10.85 -24.06
C GLY A 140 0.70 9.81 -23.44
N LEU A 141 -0.06 9.07 -24.26
CA LEU A 141 -0.86 7.94 -23.79
C LEU A 141 0.02 6.87 -23.13
N PHE A 142 1.14 6.52 -23.77
CA PHE A 142 2.07 5.54 -23.23
C PHE A 142 2.73 6.04 -21.93
N ALA A 143 3.14 7.31 -21.87
CA ALA A 143 3.67 7.94 -20.67
C ALA A 143 2.65 7.95 -19.52
N GLY A 144 1.37 8.22 -19.80
CA GLY A 144 0.29 8.16 -18.81
C GLY A 144 0.07 6.75 -18.23
N ILE A 145 0.15 5.70 -19.07
CA ILE A 145 0.10 4.30 -18.61
C ILE A 145 1.31 3.97 -17.74
N LEU A 146 2.50 4.38 -18.16
CA LEU A 146 3.73 4.18 -17.39
C LEU A 146 3.69 4.90 -16.05
N PHE A 147 3.18 6.13 -16.04
CA PHE A 147 2.99 6.89 -14.81
C PHE A 147 2.09 6.15 -13.82
N TYR A 148 0.95 5.62 -14.28
CA TYR A 148 0.11 4.77 -13.44
C TYR A 148 0.84 3.53 -12.93
N ALA A 149 1.62 2.86 -13.77
CA ALA A 149 2.38 1.70 -13.35
C ALA A 149 3.39 2.06 -12.25
N TYR A 150 4.17 3.13 -12.42
CA TYR A 150 5.19 3.53 -11.44
C TYR A 150 4.61 4.19 -10.18
N ASP A 151 3.42 4.77 -10.25
CA ASP A 151 2.79 5.44 -9.12
C ASP A 151 1.81 4.54 -8.35
N GLY A 152 0.95 3.82 -9.08
CA GLY A 152 -0.13 3.00 -8.52
C GLY A 152 0.32 1.63 -8.01
N LEU A 153 1.29 0.98 -8.66
CA LEU A 153 1.68 -0.40 -8.28
C LEU A 153 2.18 -0.49 -6.84
N ASN A 154 2.86 0.53 -6.34
CA ASN A 154 3.34 0.56 -4.96
C ASN A 154 2.19 0.56 -3.96
N PHE A 155 1.15 1.36 -4.21
CA PHE A 155 -0.04 1.39 -3.37
C PHE A 155 -0.79 0.05 -3.41
N THR A 156 -0.94 -0.54 -4.59
CA THR A 156 -1.58 -1.84 -4.76
C THR A 156 -0.81 -2.95 -4.03
N ALA A 157 0.51 -3.05 -4.22
CA ALA A 157 1.35 -4.04 -3.56
C ALA A 157 1.31 -3.91 -2.04
N LEU A 158 1.38 -2.68 -1.52
CA LEU A 158 1.31 -2.42 -0.08
C LEU A 158 -0.05 -2.78 0.50
N ARG A 159 -1.12 -2.42 -0.21
CA ARG A 159 -2.50 -2.73 0.18
C ARG A 159 -2.73 -4.23 0.30
N HIS A 160 -2.34 -5.00 -0.72
CA HIS A 160 -2.48 -6.46 -0.68
C HIS A 160 -1.67 -7.07 0.46
N SER A 161 -0.42 -6.65 0.61
CA SER A 161 0.44 -7.13 1.70
C SER A 161 -0.18 -6.84 3.07
N ALA A 162 -0.74 -5.65 3.27
CA ALA A 162 -1.41 -5.28 4.52
C ALA A 162 -2.71 -6.08 4.76
N GLN A 163 -3.51 -6.33 3.72
CA GLN A 163 -4.74 -7.15 3.80
C GLN A 163 -4.43 -8.62 4.13
N VAL A 164 -3.35 -9.17 3.56
CA VAL A 164 -2.88 -10.53 3.87
C VAL A 164 -2.46 -10.62 5.34
N LEU A 165 -1.68 -9.65 5.82
CA LEU A 165 -1.29 -9.57 7.23
C LEU A 165 -2.51 -9.43 8.15
N GLU A 166 -3.51 -8.63 7.78
CA GLU A 166 -4.76 -8.51 8.54
C GLU A 166 -5.47 -9.87 8.62
N SER A 167 -5.51 -10.61 7.52
CA SER A 167 -6.08 -11.95 7.46
C SER A 167 -5.35 -12.92 8.39
N TYR A 168 -4.01 -12.84 8.48
CA TYR A 168 -3.24 -13.64 9.43
C TYR A 168 -3.62 -13.32 10.88
N VAL A 169 -3.76 -12.04 11.23
CA VAL A 169 -4.16 -11.62 12.58
C VAL A 169 -5.57 -12.09 12.91
N MET A 170 -6.51 -11.96 11.98
CA MET A 170 -7.90 -12.42 12.17
C MET A 170 -7.98 -13.94 12.32
N PHE A 171 -7.17 -14.69 11.56
CA PHE A 171 -7.07 -16.14 11.72
C PHE A 171 -6.51 -16.54 13.09
N LEU A 172 -5.43 -15.88 13.54
CA LEU A 172 -4.87 -16.10 14.88
C LEU A 172 -5.88 -15.75 15.98
N LYS A 173 -6.65 -14.67 15.80
CA LYS A 173 -7.73 -14.28 16.72
C LYS A 173 -8.78 -15.38 16.82
N GLY A 174 -9.27 -15.88 15.69
CA GLY A 174 -10.25 -16.98 15.66
C GLY A 174 -9.73 -18.24 16.37
N ARG A 175 -8.44 -18.56 16.23
CA ARG A 175 -7.84 -19.69 16.97
C ARG A 175 -7.77 -19.46 18.48
N ILE A 176 -7.55 -18.22 18.92
CA ILE A 176 -7.58 -17.85 20.34
C ILE A 176 -8.99 -18.00 20.89
N ASP A 177 -9.99 -17.44 20.21
CA ASP A 177 -11.40 -17.52 20.61
C ASP A 177 -11.88 -18.97 20.71
N ASP A 178 -11.49 -19.81 19.75
CA ASP A 178 -11.75 -21.26 19.75
C ASP A 178 -11.11 -21.99 20.94
N CYS A 179 -9.90 -21.58 21.33
CA CYS A 179 -9.18 -22.16 22.47
C CYS A 179 -9.75 -21.71 23.82
N VAL A 180 -10.29 -20.49 23.90
CA VAL A 180 -10.93 -19.95 25.11
C VAL A 180 -12.36 -20.48 25.26
N GLY A 181 -13.10 -20.62 24.15
CA GLY A 181 -14.49 -21.08 24.12
C GLY A 181 -14.66 -22.57 24.37
N ARG A 182 -13.69 -23.41 23.96
CA ARG A 182 -13.64 -24.82 24.36
C ARG A 182 -13.06 -24.87 25.78
N LYS A 183 -13.85 -25.25 26.78
CA LYS A 183 -13.31 -25.73 28.07
C LYS A 183 -12.25 -26.78 27.74
N LEU A 184 -10.97 -26.42 27.87
CA LEU A 184 -9.85 -27.34 27.66
C LEU A 184 -9.98 -28.45 28.71
N VAL A 185 -10.63 -29.54 28.33
CA VAL A 185 -10.60 -30.81 29.06
C VAL A 185 -9.24 -31.43 28.71
N GLY A 186 -8.17 -30.88 29.29
CA GLY A 186 -6.80 -31.22 28.93
C GLY A 186 -5.78 -30.48 29.80
N CYS A 187 -4.65 -31.13 30.04
CA CYS A 187 -3.59 -30.72 30.97
C CYS A 187 -3.15 -29.25 30.75
N GLU A 188 -3.06 -28.46 31.82
CA GLU A 188 -2.69 -27.03 31.81
C GLU A 188 -1.40 -26.72 31.00
N LYS A 189 -0.48 -27.69 30.94
CA LYS A 189 0.76 -27.60 30.15
C LYS A 189 0.50 -27.46 28.65
N GLU A 190 -0.52 -28.14 28.12
CA GLU A 190 -0.86 -28.09 26.69
C GLU A 190 -1.52 -26.76 26.32
N ALA A 191 -2.31 -26.18 27.22
CA ALA A 191 -2.89 -24.86 27.06
C ALA A 191 -1.81 -23.76 27.08
N ALA A 192 -0.86 -23.84 28.03
CA ALA A 192 0.26 -22.91 28.11
C ALA A 192 1.15 -22.96 26.86
N LEU A 193 1.43 -24.17 26.34
CA LEU A 193 2.21 -24.36 25.12
C LEU A 193 1.50 -23.77 23.90
N LYS A 194 0.17 -23.95 23.77
CA LYS A 194 -0.62 -23.34 22.69
C LYS A 194 -0.59 -21.81 22.73
N VAL A 195 -0.75 -21.20 23.91
CA VAL A 195 -0.65 -19.74 24.08
C VAL A 195 0.75 -19.22 23.72
N GLN A 196 1.80 -19.95 24.10
CA GLN A 196 3.17 -19.59 23.76
C GLN A 196 3.43 -19.68 22.24
N THR A 197 2.93 -20.72 21.57
CA THR A 197 2.99 -20.84 20.10
C THR A 197 2.26 -19.69 19.42
N MET A 198 1.07 -19.31 19.90
CA MET A 198 0.32 -18.17 19.34
C MET A 198 1.05 -16.84 19.54
N ARG A 199 1.74 -16.64 20.66
CA ARG A 199 2.59 -15.46 20.89
C ARG A 199 3.73 -15.39 19.89
N LEU A 200 4.41 -16.51 19.65
CA LEU A 200 5.47 -16.58 18.64
C LEU A 200 4.93 -16.25 17.24
N GLN A 201 3.77 -16.79 16.87
CA GLN A 201 3.13 -16.53 15.58
C GLN A 201 2.75 -15.05 15.42
N LEU A 202 2.25 -14.40 16.48
CA LEU A 202 1.97 -12.96 16.47
C LEU A 202 3.24 -12.12 16.33
N CYS A 203 4.35 -12.51 16.97
CA CYS A 203 5.65 -11.86 16.78
C CYS A 203 6.10 -11.96 15.32
N THR A 204 5.92 -13.11 14.66
CA THR A 204 6.24 -13.27 13.23
C THR A 204 5.42 -12.32 12.36
N VAL A 205 4.13 -12.14 12.65
CA VAL A 205 3.26 -11.17 11.93
C VAL A 205 3.75 -9.74 12.13
N LEU A 206 4.18 -9.36 13.34
CA LEU A 206 4.79 -8.05 13.58
C LEU A 206 6.09 -7.84 12.82
N GLU A 207 6.94 -8.87 12.75
CA GLU A 207 8.17 -8.82 11.98
C GLU A 207 7.89 -8.65 10.48
N LEU A 208 6.89 -9.35 9.94
CA LEU A 208 6.42 -9.18 8.56
C LEU A 208 5.91 -7.76 8.32
N LYS A 209 5.11 -7.20 9.25
CA LYS A 209 4.64 -5.81 9.18
C LYS A 209 5.81 -4.82 9.14
N ASN A 210 6.79 -5.00 10.02
CA ASN A 210 7.95 -4.12 10.11
C ASN A 210 8.83 -4.23 8.85
N ALA A 211 8.99 -5.43 8.30
CA ALA A 211 9.70 -5.65 7.04
C ALA A 211 8.99 -4.92 5.88
N MET A 212 7.67 -5.05 5.78
CA MET A 212 6.87 -4.32 4.78
C MET A 212 7.05 -2.81 4.91
N ASN A 213 6.92 -2.26 6.12
CA ASN A 213 7.13 -0.82 6.34
C ASN A 213 8.56 -0.39 5.98
N ALA A 214 9.58 -1.18 6.34
CA ALA A 214 10.98 -0.84 6.03
C ALA A 214 11.30 -0.81 4.52
N ILE A 215 10.53 -1.53 3.69
CA ILE A 215 10.68 -1.51 2.24
C ILE A 215 10.06 -0.24 1.65
N TRP A 216 8.90 0.16 2.17
CA TRP A 216 8.02 1.11 1.48
C TRP A 216 7.86 2.47 2.16
N ASP A 217 8.32 2.65 3.40
CA ASP A 217 8.20 3.90 4.17
C ASP A 217 8.59 5.14 3.36
N LYS A 218 9.77 5.12 2.73
CA LYS A 218 10.23 6.24 1.89
C LYS A 218 9.31 6.53 0.70
N SER A 219 8.81 5.49 0.06
CA SER A 219 7.88 5.62 -1.08
C SER A 219 6.52 6.18 -0.63
N VAL A 220 6.03 5.76 0.55
CA VAL A 220 4.79 6.28 1.16
C VAL A 220 4.93 7.75 1.56
N VAL A 221 6.03 8.13 2.21
CA VAL A 221 6.30 9.52 2.61
C VAL A 221 6.43 10.43 1.38
N LEU A 222 7.18 10.00 0.37
CA LEU A 222 7.33 10.77 -0.87
C LEU A 222 5.98 10.89 -1.60
N SER A 223 5.22 9.80 -1.67
CA SER A 223 3.95 9.79 -2.40
C SER A 223 2.86 10.61 -1.72
N SER A 224 2.79 10.58 -0.38
CA SER A 224 1.87 11.40 0.40
C SER A 224 2.22 12.89 0.33
N THR A 225 3.50 13.24 0.43
CA THR A 225 3.96 14.64 0.28
C THR A 225 3.64 15.16 -1.12
N GLY A 226 3.91 14.36 -2.15
CA GLY A 226 3.59 14.70 -3.53
C GLY A 226 2.09 14.88 -3.75
N LEU A 227 1.26 14.00 -3.17
CA LEU A 227 -0.20 14.10 -3.25
C LEU A 227 -0.74 15.40 -2.64
N ILE A 228 -0.22 15.79 -1.47
CA ILE A 228 -0.60 17.07 -0.82
C ILE A 228 -0.26 18.24 -1.74
N LEU A 229 0.97 18.30 -2.25
CA LEU A 229 1.42 19.36 -3.14
C LEU A 229 0.57 19.46 -4.41
N VAL A 230 0.36 18.33 -5.09
CA VAL A 230 -0.46 18.26 -6.31
C VAL A 230 -1.90 18.70 -6.03
N THR A 231 -2.49 18.27 -4.91
CA THR A 231 -3.86 18.67 -4.53
C THR A 231 -3.94 20.17 -4.23
N CYS A 232 -2.98 20.74 -3.50
CA CYS A 232 -2.92 22.18 -3.23
C CYS A 232 -2.78 23.00 -4.51
N ILE A 233 -1.93 22.58 -5.44
CA ILE A 233 -1.75 23.22 -6.75
C ILE A 233 -3.04 23.16 -7.56
N SER A 234 -3.69 21.98 -7.63
CA SER A 234 -4.98 21.80 -8.31
C SER A 234 -6.05 22.73 -7.74
N LEU A 235 -6.21 22.78 -6.42
CA LEU A 235 -7.21 23.64 -5.75
C LEU A 235 -6.93 25.13 -5.99
N TYR A 236 -5.68 25.57 -5.84
CA TYR A 236 -5.30 26.96 -6.12
C TYR A 236 -5.63 27.34 -7.57
N THR A 237 -5.37 26.43 -8.50
CA THR A 237 -5.61 26.65 -9.92
C THR A 237 -7.10 26.72 -10.26
N VAL A 238 -7.94 25.93 -9.60
CA VAL A 238 -9.41 26.03 -9.73
C VAL A 238 -9.90 27.41 -9.30
N ILE A 239 -9.41 27.90 -8.16
CA ILE A 239 -9.87 29.17 -7.56
C ILE A 239 -9.44 30.37 -8.40
N THR A 240 -8.24 30.32 -8.99
CA THR A 240 -7.64 31.46 -9.69
C THR A 240 -7.87 31.47 -11.20
N GLU A 241 -8.53 30.43 -11.76
CA GLU A 241 -8.73 30.22 -13.21
C GLU A 241 -7.44 30.35 -14.06
N GLY A 242 -6.28 30.18 -13.44
CA GLY A 242 -5.01 30.60 -14.04
C GLY A 242 -4.45 29.67 -15.13
N VAL A 243 -4.92 28.42 -15.21
CA VAL A 243 -4.46 27.38 -16.17
C VAL A 243 -5.54 27.09 -17.22
N ARG A 244 -5.14 26.52 -18.37
CA ARG A 244 -6.08 25.97 -19.35
C ARG A 244 -6.96 24.92 -18.67
N ARG A 245 -8.29 24.98 -18.92
CA ARG A 245 -9.28 24.08 -18.29
C ARG A 245 -8.89 22.59 -18.39
N THR A 246 -8.25 22.20 -19.49
CA THR A 246 -7.90 20.80 -19.76
C THR A 246 -6.80 20.25 -18.84
N GLU A 247 -5.70 20.98 -18.67
CA GLU A 247 -4.61 20.65 -17.75
C GLU A 247 -5.11 20.62 -16.29
N LEU A 248 -6.01 21.55 -15.95
CA LEU A 248 -6.67 21.59 -14.64
C LEU A 248 -7.50 20.33 -14.37
N TRP A 249 -8.30 19.87 -15.33
CA TRP A 249 -9.11 18.65 -15.18
C TRP A 249 -8.25 17.39 -15.04
N ILE A 250 -7.13 17.32 -15.77
CA ILE A 250 -6.18 16.21 -15.64
C ILE A 250 -5.58 16.18 -14.22
N ALA A 251 -5.15 17.34 -13.72
CA ALA A 251 -4.57 17.45 -12.38
C ALA A 251 -5.59 17.09 -11.29
N ILE A 252 -6.84 17.55 -11.40
CA ILE A 252 -7.93 17.21 -10.47
C ILE A 252 -8.25 15.71 -10.53
N GLY A 253 -8.37 15.14 -11.74
CA GLY A 253 -8.65 13.72 -11.92
C GLY A 253 -7.57 12.84 -11.29
N TYR A 254 -6.30 13.20 -11.51
CA TYR A 254 -5.17 12.53 -10.88
C TYR A 254 -5.16 12.69 -9.36
N SER A 255 -5.39 13.90 -8.83
CA SER A 255 -5.50 14.15 -7.39
C SER A 255 -6.59 13.28 -6.76
N ALA A 256 -7.78 13.22 -7.37
CA ALA A 256 -8.90 12.43 -6.89
C ALA A 256 -8.57 10.92 -6.87
N PHE A 257 -8.00 10.41 -7.96
CA PHE A 257 -7.56 9.02 -8.07
C PHE A 257 -6.51 8.68 -7.00
N SER A 258 -5.48 9.51 -6.86
CA SER A 258 -4.39 9.27 -5.91
C SER A 258 -4.83 9.38 -4.45
N CYS A 259 -5.72 10.32 -4.14
CA CYS A 259 -6.36 10.42 -2.82
C CYS A 259 -7.19 9.18 -2.50
N PHE A 260 -7.91 8.64 -3.48
CA PHE A 260 -8.69 7.42 -3.31
C PHE A 260 -7.79 6.22 -2.97
N GLU A 261 -6.74 5.96 -3.74
CA GLU A 261 -5.81 4.86 -3.47
C GLU A 261 -5.10 5.03 -2.12
N PHE A 262 -4.69 6.25 -1.78
CA PHE A 262 -4.09 6.55 -0.48
C PHE A 262 -5.06 6.27 0.67
N PHE A 263 -6.32 6.69 0.56
CA PHE A 263 -7.34 6.45 1.59
C PHE A 263 -7.61 4.95 1.78
N GLN A 264 -7.66 4.18 0.68
CA GLN A 264 -7.83 2.74 0.76
C GLN A 264 -6.67 2.06 1.48
N LEU A 265 -5.43 2.46 1.18
CA LEU A 265 -4.25 1.97 1.88
C LEU A 265 -4.28 2.34 3.36
N ALA A 266 -4.59 3.61 3.68
CA ALA A 266 -4.68 4.09 5.06
C ALA A 266 -5.73 3.31 5.86
N ARG A 267 -6.89 3.02 5.26
CA ARG A 267 -7.95 2.22 5.88
C ARG A 267 -7.46 0.82 6.23
N VAL A 268 -6.86 0.10 5.30
CA VAL A 268 -6.32 -1.26 5.55
C VAL A 268 -5.21 -1.22 6.61
N SER A 269 -4.30 -0.26 6.52
CA SER A 269 -3.23 -0.09 7.50
C SER A 269 -3.77 0.16 8.91
N GLN A 270 -4.83 0.97 9.03
CA GLN A 270 -5.49 1.21 10.31
C GLN A 270 -6.20 -0.04 10.83
N CYS A 271 -6.90 -0.80 9.97
CA CYS A 271 -7.54 -2.06 10.35
C CYS A 271 -6.51 -3.07 10.88
N LEU A 272 -5.38 -3.25 10.17
CA LEU A 272 -4.27 -4.09 10.61
C LEU A 272 -3.73 -3.64 11.98
N SER A 273 -3.52 -2.33 12.17
CA SER A 273 -3.03 -1.80 13.45
C SER A 273 -4.01 -2.05 14.60
N ASN A 274 -5.31 -1.88 14.35
CA ASN A 274 -6.36 -2.12 15.33
C ASN A 274 -6.47 -3.62 15.66
N ALA A 275 -6.42 -4.49 14.66
CA ALA A 275 -6.48 -5.94 14.84
C ALA A 275 -5.30 -6.45 15.69
N VAL A 276 -4.07 -6.00 15.38
CA VAL A 276 -2.88 -6.33 16.15
C VAL A 276 -3.01 -5.83 17.59
N SER A 277 -3.40 -4.57 17.80
CA SER A 277 -3.52 -3.98 19.14
C SER A 277 -4.56 -4.70 20.00
N THR A 278 -5.69 -5.08 19.40
CA THR A 278 -6.76 -5.82 20.07
C THR A 278 -6.29 -7.20 20.51
N LEU A 279 -5.59 -7.91 19.61
CA LEU A 279 -5.08 -9.26 19.90
C LEU A 279 -3.97 -9.22 20.98
N PHE A 280 -3.13 -8.20 20.99
CA PHE A 280 -2.18 -7.96 22.09
C PHE A 280 -2.86 -7.68 23.42
N ALA A 281 -3.93 -6.87 23.43
CA ALA A 281 -4.69 -6.60 24.64
C ALA A 281 -5.34 -7.88 25.19
N GLU A 282 -5.98 -8.68 24.34
CA GLU A 282 -6.64 -9.95 24.70
C GLU A 282 -5.62 -11.00 25.22
N ASN A 283 -4.46 -11.13 24.58
CA ASN A 283 -3.39 -12.05 24.98
C ASN A 283 -2.69 -11.64 26.30
N ASN A 284 -2.75 -10.34 26.65
CA ASN A 284 -2.23 -9.83 27.92
C ASN A 284 -3.29 -9.79 29.03
N SER A 285 -4.59 -9.68 28.70
CA SER A 285 -5.71 -9.71 29.64
C SER A 285 -6.11 -11.10 30.09
N HIS A 286 -5.66 -12.14 29.39
CA HIS A 286 -5.72 -13.55 29.83
C HIS A 286 -4.34 -14.03 30.32
N PRO A 287 -3.79 -13.49 31.43
CA PRO A 287 -2.69 -14.16 32.06
C PRO A 287 -3.19 -15.53 32.53
N VAL A 288 -2.38 -16.55 32.28
CA VAL A 288 -2.48 -17.93 32.78
C VAL A 288 -2.86 -18.00 34.29
N LYS A 289 -2.73 -16.91 35.04
CA LYS A 289 -3.24 -16.70 36.40
C LYS A 289 -4.72 -17.04 36.63
N ARG A 290 -5.59 -17.05 35.62
CA ARG A 290 -7.01 -17.45 35.84
C ARG A 290 -7.21 -18.97 35.97
N TYR A 291 -6.22 -19.78 35.58
CA TYR A 291 -6.26 -21.23 35.76
C TYR A 291 -5.59 -21.67 37.07
N CYS A 292 -4.64 -20.89 37.60
CA CYS A 292 -3.94 -21.22 38.85
C CYS A 292 -4.76 -21.06 40.15
N HIS A 293 -5.98 -20.54 40.10
CA HIS A 293 -6.77 -20.27 41.31
C HIS A 293 -7.90 -21.28 41.59
N LEU A 294 -8.06 -22.32 40.77
CA LEU A 294 -9.15 -23.30 40.94
C LEU A 294 -8.70 -24.69 41.47
N THR A 295 -7.44 -24.84 41.89
CA THR A 295 -6.94 -26.07 42.56
C THR A 295 -6.55 -25.88 44.03
N SER A 296 -6.87 -24.74 44.67
CA SER A 296 -6.60 -24.52 46.11
C SER A 296 -7.80 -24.78 47.03
N SER A 297 -8.83 -25.51 46.59
CA SER A 297 -9.95 -25.88 47.46
C SER A 297 -10.44 -27.29 47.12
N GLY A 298 -9.77 -28.30 47.68
CA GLY A 298 -10.16 -29.69 47.54
C GLY A 298 -9.10 -30.63 48.11
N ASP A 299 -9.25 -30.93 49.40
CA ASP A 299 -8.84 -32.16 50.08
C ASP A 299 -7.41 -32.67 49.93
N ILE A 300 -6.58 -32.40 50.95
CA ILE A 300 -5.51 -33.33 51.35
C ILE A 300 -5.79 -33.78 52.78
N PRO A 301 -6.19 -35.05 53.01
CA PRO A 301 -6.23 -35.62 54.34
C PRO A 301 -4.84 -36.07 54.78
N GLN A 302 -4.54 -35.74 56.04
CA GLN A 302 -3.74 -36.47 57.04
C GLN A 302 -2.38 -37.12 56.70
N LYS A 303 -1.46 -36.83 57.62
CA LYS A 303 -0.46 -37.74 58.22
C LYS A 303 0.63 -38.27 57.29
N PHE A 304 1.85 -37.77 57.51
CA PHE A 304 2.89 -38.58 58.17
C PHE A 304 3.84 -37.64 58.93
N ARG A 305 3.89 -37.85 60.24
CA ARG A 305 4.84 -37.29 61.21
C ARG A 305 5.74 -38.45 61.60
N THR A 306 7.05 -38.29 61.43
CA THR A 306 8.17 -38.90 62.21
C THR A 306 9.46 -38.38 61.55
N THR A 307 10.13 -37.37 62.12
CA THR A 307 11.20 -37.42 63.15
C THR A 307 12.56 -37.87 62.63
N GLY A 308 13.57 -37.06 62.96
CA GLY A 308 15.00 -37.35 62.88
C GLY A 308 15.70 -36.62 61.74
N ASP A 309 16.72 -35.79 61.89
CA ASP A 309 17.42 -35.15 63.00
C ASP A 309 18.47 -34.27 62.30
N SER A 310 18.72 -33.07 62.80
CA SER A 310 19.95 -32.34 62.50
C SER A 310 20.37 -31.55 63.72
N VAL A 311 21.27 -32.16 64.52
CA VAL A 311 22.01 -31.59 65.66
C VAL A 311 21.15 -31.15 66.86
#